data_AF-A0A3S1F485-F1
#
_entry.id   AF-A0A3S1F485-F1
#
_cell.length_a   1.000
_cell.length_b   1.000
_cell.length_c   1.000
_cell.angle_alpha   90.00
_cell.angle_beta   90.00
_cell.angle_gamma   90.00
#
_symmetry.space_group_name_H-M   'P 1'
#
loop_
_entity.id
_entity.type
_entity.pdbx_description
1 polymer ?
#
loop_
_entity_poly.entity_id
_entity_poly.type
_entity_poly.pdbx_seq_one_letter_code
_entity_poly.pdbx_strand_id
1 'polypeptide(L)'
;ANVNIDYSFSGDPSLKPSMIFDDGKKTFFKFSGRTPAIFAVNSDFSETLRNFRKEGEYLVVDGVATQYTLRDGNQWTCIFNLRKPDFGAPDPDILGPAPDRVASKRRRSGN
;
A
#
# COMPACT_ATOMS: atom_id res chain seq x y z
N ALA A 1 1.47 18.65 7.28
CA ALA A 1 1.51 17.50 6.37
C ALA A 1 1.97 16.30 7.17
N ASN A 2 1.22 15.19 7.15
CA ASN A 2 1.55 13.99 7.91
C ASN A 2 2.32 13.01 7.01
N VAL A 3 3.59 13.32 6.76
CA VAL A 3 4.48 12.50 5.93
C VAL A 3 5.05 11.38 6.79
N ASN A 4 4.98 10.15 6.28
CA ASN A 4 5.56 8.97 6.91
C ASN A 4 6.80 8.51 6.15
N ILE A 5 7.90 8.31 6.87
CA ILE A 5 9.18 7.82 6.36
C ILE A 5 9.59 6.49 7.02
N ASP A 6 8.75 5.95 7.91
CA ASP A 6 9.06 4.76 8.71
C ASP A 6 8.82 3.50 7.88
N TYR A 7 9.84 3.11 7.14
CA TYR A 7 9.84 1.94 6.26
C TYR A 7 11.08 1.07 6.49
N SER A 8 10.88 -0.25 6.45
CA SER A 8 11.98 -1.24 6.46
C SER A 8 11.95 -2.10 5.21
N PHE A 9 13.03 -2.86 4.98
CA PHE A 9 13.10 -3.77 3.84
C PHE A 9 13.69 -5.13 4.21
N SER A 10 13.37 -6.14 3.41
CA SER A 10 14.01 -7.47 3.43
C SER A 10 14.16 -8.00 2.02
N GLY A 11 15.22 -8.77 1.74
CA GLY A 11 15.48 -9.33 0.42
C GLY A 11 16.71 -8.70 -0.22
N ASP A 12 16.70 -8.57 -1.55
CA ASP A 12 17.86 -8.15 -2.32
C ASP A 12 18.14 -6.63 -2.23
N PRO A 13 19.26 -6.18 -1.63
CA PRO A 13 19.53 -4.75 -1.46
C PRO A 13 19.71 -3.99 -2.77
N SER A 14 19.93 -4.66 -3.90
CA SER A 14 20.01 -4.02 -5.22
C SER A 14 18.67 -3.47 -5.72
N LEU A 15 17.55 -4.01 -5.22
CA LEU A 15 16.19 -3.59 -5.58
C LEU A 15 15.60 -2.59 -4.60
N LYS A 16 16.31 -2.26 -3.50
CA LYS A 16 15.79 -1.33 -2.50
C LYS A 16 15.75 0.11 -3.06
N PRO A 17 14.69 0.89 -2.79
CA PRO A 17 14.67 2.31 -3.13
C PRO A 17 15.76 3.06 -2.33
N SER A 18 16.28 4.14 -2.91
CA SER A 18 17.17 5.07 -2.20
C SER A 18 16.40 5.94 -1.21
N MET A 19 15.10 6.16 -1.46
CA MET A 19 14.19 6.86 -0.56
C MET A 19 12.77 6.36 -0.78
N ILE A 20 12.02 6.20 0.31
CA ILE A 20 10.59 5.91 0.29
C ILE A 20 9.88 6.73 1.37
N PHE A 21 8.72 7.28 1.04
CA PHE A 21 7.83 7.95 1.99
C PHE A 21 6.38 7.94 1.49
N ASP A 22 5.43 8.17 2.38
CA ASP A 22 4.03 8.38 2.01
C ASP A 22 3.46 9.66 2.63
N ASP A 23 2.40 10.20 2.04
CA ASP A 23 1.63 11.34 2.56
C ASP A 23 0.26 10.94 3.13
N GLY A 24 0.04 9.64 3.36
CA GLY A 24 -1.24 9.03 3.72
C GLY A 24 -2.19 8.79 2.54
N LYS A 25 -1.88 9.27 1.32
CA LYS A 25 -2.70 9.06 0.11
C LYS A 25 -1.91 8.39 -1.02
N LYS A 26 -0.63 8.67 -1.12
CA LYS A 26 0.28 8.17 -2.15
C LYS A 26 1.61 7.80 -1.52
N THR A 27 2.27 6.83 -2.14
CA THR A 27 3.61 6.40 -1.75
C THR A 27 4.60 6.81 -2.84
N PHE A 28 5.69 7.43 -2.42
CA PHE A 28 6.72 7.97 -3.27
C PHE A 28 7.97 7.11 -3.13
N PHE A 29 8.45 6.58 -4.25
CA PHE A 29 9.67 5.77 -4.33
C PHE A 29 10.72 6.51 -5.15
N LYS A 30 11.94 6.61 -4.67
CA LYS A 30 13.09 7.06 -5.46
C LYS A 30 14.03 5.87 -5.68
N PHE A 31 14.41 5.63 -6.92
CA PHE A 31 15.40 4.62 -7.28
C PHE A 31 16.60 5.31 -7.92
N SER A 32 17.82 4.90 -7.56
CA SER A 32 19.07 5.39 -8.17
C SER A 32 19.52 4.56 -9.38
N GLY A 33 18.87 3.41 -9.61
CA GLY A 33 19.23 2.46 -10.67
C GLY A 33 18.00 1.95 -11.41
N ARG A 34 18.02 0.66 -11.77
CA ARG A 34 16.89 0.02 -12.46
C ARG A 34 15.63 0.08 -11.59
N THR A 35 14.52 0.43 -12.21
CA THR A 35 13.20 0.44 -11.56
C THR A 35 12.60 -0.96 -11.59
N PRO A 36 12.33 -1.58 -10.42
CA PRO A 36 11.64 -2.87 -10.35
C PRO A 36 10.14 -2.69 -10.59
N ALA A 37 9.44 -3.80 -10.83
CA ALA A 37 7.99 -3.84 -10.78
C ALA A 37 7.52 -3.73 -9.32
N ILE A 38 6.56 -2.86 -9.04
CA ILE A 38 6.04 -2.57 -7.69
C ILE A 38 4.67 -3.21 -7.52
N PHE A 39 4.55 -4.10 -6.54
CA PHE A 39 3.30 -4.74 -6.16
C PHE A 39 2.91 -4.30 -4.74
N ALA A 40 1.66 -3.94 -4.53
CA ALA A 40 1.13 -3.77 -3.18
C ALA A 40 0.63 -5.12 -2.68
N VAL A 41 0.93 -5.44 -1.42
CA VAL A 41 0.43 -6.64 -0.77
C VAL A 41 -0.88 -6.29 -0.04
N ASN A 42 -1.95 -7.00 -0.36
CA ASN A 42 -3.25 -6.83 0.26
C ASN A 42 -3.32 -7.59 1.60
N SER A 43 -4.38 -7.37 2.38
CA SER A 43 -4.58 -8.03 3.68
C SER A 43 -4.74 -9.55 3.61
N ASP A 44 -5.09 -10.08 2.43
CA ASP A 44 -5.17 -11.52 2.15
C ASP A 44 -3.84 -12.10 1.63
N PHE A 45 -2.75 -11.33 1.71
CA PHE A 45 -1.42 -11.66 1.20
C PHE A 45 -1.33 -11.78 -0.33
N SER A 46 -2.37 -11.41 -1.08
CA SER A 46 -2.29 -11.32 -2.54
C SER A 46 -1.49 -10.09 -2.97
N GLU A 47 -0.73 -10.22 -4.06
CA GLU A 47 -0.01 -9.11 -4.68
C GLU A 47 -0.86 -8.49 -5.79
N THR A 48 -1.03 -7.17 -5.77
CA THR A 48 -1.72 -6.42 -6.82
C THR A 48 -0.80 -5.36 -7.39
N LEU A 49 -0.72 -5.31 -8.72
CA LEU A 49 0.00 -4.25 -9.41
C LEU A 49 -0.74 -2.94 -9.19
N ARG A 50 -0.06 -1.95 -8.61
CA ARG A 50 -0.62 -0.61 -8.44
C ARG A 50 -0.18 0.25 -9.61
N ASN A 51 -1.10 1.09 -10.08
CA ASN A 51 -0.75 2.13 -11.03
C ASN A 51 0.27 3.07 -10.38
N PHE A 52 1.34 3.34 -11.13
CA PHE A 52 2.36 4.30 -10.74
C PHE A 52 2.64 5.24 -11.89
N ARG A 53 3.07 6.45 -11.54
CA ARG A 53 3.51 7.46 -12.51
C ARG A 53 4.83 8.06 -12.08
N LYS A 54 5.65 8.46 -13.05
CA LYS A 54 6.94 9.11 -12.75
C LYS A 54 6.72 10.62 -12.65
N GLU A 55 7.12 11.20 -11.52
CA GLU A 55 7.13 12.63 -11.25
C GLU A 55 8.55 13.07 -10.87
N GLY A 56 9.27 13.66 -11.83
CA GLY A 56 10.68 14.00 -11.64
C GLY A 56 11.52 12.76 -11.35
N GLU A 57 12.12 12.71 -10.16
CA GLU A 57 12.94 11.58 -9.68
C GLU A 57 12.13 10.52 -8.93
N TYR A 58 10.85 10.75 -8.67
CA TYR A 58 10.00 9.87 -7.88
C TYR A 58 9.06 9.05 -8.76
N LEU A 59 8.84 7.81 -8.36
CA LEU A 59 7.71 7.00 -8.79
C LEU A 59 6.62 7.13 -7.74
N VAL A 60 5.48 7.66 -8.17
CA VAL A 60 4.34 7.94 -7.31
C VAL A 60 3.30 6.87 -7.55
N VAL A 61 3.12 6.06 -6.52
CA VAL A 61 2.14 4.96 -6.46
C VAL A 61 0.89 5.48 -5.79
N ASP A 62 -0.27 5.20 -6.39
CA ASP A 62 -1.55 5.56 -5.79
C ASP A 62 -1.90 4.65 -4.60
N GLY A 63 -2.26 5.27 -3.47
CA GLY A 63 -2.57 4.58 -2.23
C GLY A 63 -1.34 4.28 -1.37
N VAL A 64 -1.61 3.93 -0.11
CA VAL A 64 -0.63 3.46 0.86
C VAL A 64 -0.93 2.00 1.19
N ALA A 65 0.10 1.16 1.18
CA ALA A 65 0.01 -0.24 1.57
C ALA A 65 0.86 -0.52 2.81
N THR A 66 0.48 -1.55 3.56
CA THR A 66 1.26 -2.05 4.71
C THR A 66 2.55 -2.73 4.25
N GLN A 67 2.55 -3.30 3.04
CA GLN A 67 3.71 -3.94 2.44
C GLN A 67 3.70 -3.77 0.92
N TYR A 68 4.90 -3.66 0.35
CA TYR A 68 5.15 -3.72 -1.08
C TYR A 68 6.14 -4.83 -1.41
N THR A 69 5.97 -5.49 -2.55
CA THR A 69 6.97 -6.37 -3.15
C THR A 69 7.54 -5.71 -4.40
N LEU A 70 8.85 -5.57 -4.45
CA LEU A 70 9.64 -5.09 -5.59
C LEU A 70 10.23 -6.29 -6.30
N ARG A 71 10.04 -6.41 -7.61
CA ARG A 71 10.53 -7.56 -8.40
C ARG A 71 11.31 -7.13 -9.63
N ASP A 72 12.42 -7.80 -9.89
CA ASP A 72 13.16 -7.75 -11.16
C ASP A 72 13.66 -9.16 -11.51
N GLY A 73 13.10 -9.76 -12.56
CA GLY A 73 13.35 -11.15 -12.92
C GLY A 73 13.10 -12.12 -11.76
N ASN A 74 14.16 -12.80 -11.30
CA ASN A 74 14.10 -13.75 -10.18
C ASN A 74 14.46 -13.12 -8.82
N GLN A 75 14.81 -11.83 -8.79
CA GLN A 75 15.15 -11.11 -7.57
C GLN A 75 13.92 -10.38 -7.02
N TRP A 76 13.84 -10.28 -5.68
CA TRP A 76 12.76 -9.56 -5.02
C TRP A 76 13.22 -8.86 -3.74
N THR A 77 12.47 -7.82 -3.36
CA THR A 77 12.60 -7.11 -2.08
C THR A 77 11.23 -6.77 -1.55
N CYS A 78 10.98 -7.06 -0.28
CA CYS A 78 9.80 -6.58 0.42
C CYS A 78 10.12 -5.27 1.13
N ILE A 79 9.21 -4.31 1.04
CA ILE A 79 9.22 -3.07 1.80
C ILE A 79 8.04 -3.08 2.75
N PHE A 80 8.27 -2.81 4.03
CA PHE A 80 7.24 -2.80 5.07
C PHE A 80 7.01 -1.37 5.55
N ASN A 81 5.76 -0.93 5.54
CA ASN A 81 5.37 0.31 6.18
C ASN A 81 5.22 0.06 7.69
N LEU A 82 6.13 0.62 8.48
CA LEU A 82 6.18 0.44 9.92
C LEU A 82 5.32 1.45 10.68
N ARG A 83 4.66 2.36 9.96
CA ARG A 83 3.68 3.26 10.55
C ARG A 83 2.65 2.44 11.32
N LYS A 84 2.60 2.67 12.62
CA LYS A 84 1.56 2.09 13.47
C LYS A 84 0.21 2.49 12.87
N PRO A 85 -0.69 1.54 12.57
CA PRO A 85 -2.05 1.90 12.21
C PRO A 85 -2.59 2.81 13.32
N ASP A 86 -3.14 3.97 12.94
CA ASP A 86 -3.94 4.76 13.86
C ASP A 86 -5.20 3.94 14.16
N PHE A 87 -5.12 2.97 15.06
CA PHE A 87 -6.26 2.17 15.56
C PHE A 87 -7.32 3.05 16.23
N GLY A 88 -7.07 4.36 16.38
CA GLY A 88 -7.99 5.37 16.86
C GLY A 88 -8.47 6.35 15.78
N ALA A 89 -8.21 6.12 14.49
CA ALA A 89 -8.86 6.91 13.45
C ALA A 89 -10.38 6.68 13.57
N PRO A 90 -11.19 7.74 13.80
CA PRO A 90 -12.62 7.58 13.90
C PRO A 90 -13.13 6.97 12.61
N ASP A 91 -13.99 5.95 12.73
CA ASP A 91 -14.66 5.33 11.60
C ASP A 91 -15.32 6.48 10.77
N PRO A 92 -14.95 6.66 9.49
CA PRO A 92 -15.54 7.72 8.67
C PRO A 92 -17.07 7.58 8.55
N ASP A 93 -17.59 6.38 8.82
CA ASP A 93 -19.00 6.04 8.82
C ASP A 93 -19.63 6.05 10.23
N ILE A 94 -19.08 6.78 11.22
CA ILE A 94 -19.76 6.99 12.54
C ILE A 94 -21.21 7.50 12.36
N LEU A 95 -21.48 8.26 11.30
CA LEU A 95 -22.82 8.73 10.93
C LEU A 95 -23.46 7.90 9.80
N GLY A 96 -22.79 6.85 9.33
CA GLY A 96 -23.30 5.92 8.35
C GLY A 96 -24.41 5.03 8.93
N PRO A 97 -25.24 4.42 8.07
CA PRO A 97 -26.28 3.51 8.54
C PRO A 97 -25.66 2.32 9.25
N ALA A 98 -26.05 2.09 10.51
CA ALA A 98 -25.61 0.94 11.28
C ALA A 98 -26.08 -0.38 10.62
N PRO A 99 -25.27 -1.45 10.66
CA PRO A 99 -25.71 -2.75 10.18
C PRO A 99 -26.93 -3.23 10.97
N ASP A 100 -28.01 -3.55 10.26
CA ASP A 100 -29.20 -4.16 10.85
C ASP A 100 -28.84 -5.57 11.35
N ARG A 101 -28.84 -5.74 12.68
CA ARG A 101 -28.50 -7.00 13.36
C ARG A 101 -29.59 -8.05 13.30
N VAL A 102 -30.80 -7.66 12.89
CA VAL A 102 -31.98 -8.52 12.81
C VAL A 102 -32.23 -8.95 11.36
N ALA A 103 -31.79 -8.16 10.38
CA ALA A 103 -31.92 -8.51 8.98
C ALA A 103 -31.15 -9.79 8.62
N SER A 104 -31.86 -10.79 8.10
CA SER A 104 -31.23 -11.94 7.46
C SER A 104 -30.61 -11.50 6.12
N LYS A 105 -29.31 -11.76 5.94
CA LYS A 105 -28.65 -11.50 4.65
C LYS A 105 -29.36 -12.30 3.56
N ARG A 106 -30.05 -11.62 2.65
CA ARG A 106 -30.65 -12.25 1.47
C ARG A 106 -29.53 -12.86 0.63
N ARG A 107 -29.61 -14.16 0.36
CA ARG A 107 -28.58 -14.91 -0.37
C ARG A 107 -28.55 -14.63 -1.88
N ARG A 108 -29.61 -14.04 -2.44
CA ARG A 108 -29.70 -13.63 -3.85
C ARG A 108 -30.57 -12.39 -3.98
N SER A 109 -30.14 -11.45 -4.84
CA SER A 109 -31.01 -10.39 -5.36
C SER A 109 -31.77 -11.01 -6.54
N GLY A 110 -33.08 -11.18 -6.40
CA GLY A 110 -33.92 -11.60 -7.51
C GLY A 110 -34.19 -10.38 -8.39
N ASN A 111 -33.56 -10.35 -9.56
CA ASN A 111 -33.91 -9.47 -10.67
C ASN A 111 -34.31 -10.34 -11.86
#